data_AF-A0A3M9XXZ5-F1
#
_entry.id   AF-A0A3M9XXZ5-F1
#
_cell.length_a   1.000
_cell.length_b   1.000
_cell.length_c   1.000
_cell.angle_alpha   90.00
_cell.angle_beta   90.00
_cell.angle_gamma   90.00
#
_symmetry.space_group_name_H-M   'P 1'
#
loop_
_entity.id
_entity.type
_entity.pdbx_description
1 polymer ?
#
loop_
_entity_poly.entity_id
_entity_poly.type
_entity_poly.pdbx_seq_one_letter_code
_entity_poly.pdbx_strand_id
1 'polypeptide(L)'
;MRARRPRFYSLKKPRVRMSWNKFNMYNLARMQLSRNRRSGTFFQQKWAAKSLTRGYHGGTMREGDWERMFSRRLLGTVDIDPAYLARYDGSEQAAGRGSGRDLDPNDPRPAVSADQFSKSWNARRRRFENEANSERSGTFHHISAKRVVENDDIWIKTNDVAKQMTPYMQMTYAPLERRLEVAIFRAMFASSTLQARQFCIHGAVRVNGQL
;
A
#
# COMPACT_ATOMS: atom_id res chain seq x y z
N MET A 1 13.45 -5.56 -37.70
CA MET A 1 13.24 -6.83 -36.96
C MET A 1 11.81 -6.89 -36.40
N ARG A 2 10.98 -7.86 -36.79
CA ARG A 2 9.61 -8.02 -36.25
C ARG A 2 9.67 -8.72 -34.89
N ALA A 3 9.86 -7.96 -33.82
CA ALA A 3 9.71 -8.47 -32.46
C ALA A 3 8.25 -8.93 -32.23
N ARG A 4 8.06 -10.01 -31.47
CA ARG A 4 6.72 -10.48 -31.09
C ARG A 4 5.99 -9.36 -30.35
N ARG A 5 4.74 -9.07 -30.75
CA ARG A 5 3.92 -8.06 -30.07
C ARG A 5 3.70 -8.46 -28.61
N PRO A 6 4.03 -7.59 -27.64
CA PRO A 6 3.84 -7.88 -26.23
C PRO A 6 2.35 -8.05 -25.90
N ARG A 7 2.00 -9.11 -25.18
CA ARG A 7 0.62 -9.36 -24.70
C ARG A 7 0.43 -8.70 -23.33
N PHE A 8 0.15 -7.39 -23.32
CA PHE A 8 0.02 -6.63 -22.07
C PHE A 8 -1.18 -7.05 -21.21
N TYR A 9 -2.32 -7.35 -21.84
CA TYR A 9 -3.60 -7.64 -21.19
C TYR A 9 -4.05 -9.09 -21.41
N SER A 10 -3.14 -10.05 -21.19
CA SER A 10 -3.47 -11.49 -21.29
C SER A 10 -4.49 -11.88 -20.22
N LEU A 11 -5.53 -12.62 -20.60
CA LEU A 11 -6.56 -13.14 -19.67
C LEU A 11 -6.14 -14.48 -19.02
N LYS A 12 -5.32 -15.28 -19.70
CA LYS A 12 -4.85 -16.59 -19.20
C LYS A 12 -3.88 -16.45 -18.02
N LYS A 13 -3.02 -15.44 -18.07
CA LYS A 13 -2.05 -15.10 -17.01
C LYS A 13 -2.20 -13.61 -16.71
N PRO A 14 -3.23 -13.23 -15.93
CA PRO A 14 -3.56 -11.83 -15.71
C PRO A 14 -2.41 -11.13 -14.97
N ARG A 15 -2.04 -9.95 -15.46
CA ARG A 15 -1.17 -9.01 -14.75
C ARG A 15 -1.82 -7.64 -14.81
N VAL A 16 -2.05 -7.04 -13.66
CA VAL A 16 -2.59 -5.69 -13.56
C VAL A 16 -1.53 -4.69 -14.01
N ARG A 17 -1.91 -3.70 -14.78
CA ARG A 17 -1.06 -2.64 -15.36
C ARG A 17 -1.56 -1.26 -14.93
N MET A 18 -0.69 -0.24 -15.04
CA MET A 18 -1.08 1.18 -14.94
C MET A 18 -1.78 1.65 -16.23
N SER A 19 -3.03 1.21 -16.42
CA SER A 19 -3.84 1.55 -17.59
C SER A 19 -5.33 1.40 -17.31
N TRP A 20 -6.19 2.16 -18.00
CA TRP A 20 -7.65 2.03 -17.88
C TRP A 20 -8.27 1.13 -18.95
N ASN A 21 -7.49 0.17 -19.47
CA ASN A 21 -7.99 -0.76 -20.47
C ASN A 21 -9.07 -1.69 -19.87
N LYS A 22 -10.16 -1.94 -20.61
CA LYS A 22 -11.25 -2.85 -20.19
C LYS A 22 -10.77 -4.23 -19.75
N PHE A 23 -9.77 -4.80 -20.44
CA PHE A 23 -9.18 -6.09 -20.08
C PHE A 23 -8.34 -6.01 -18.80
N ASN A 24 -7.69 -4.87 -18.56
CA ASN A 24 -6.97 -4.62 -17.31
C ASN A 24 -7.94 -4.48 -16.13
N MET A 25 -9.05 -3.78 -16.34
CA MET A 25 -10.12 -3.64 -15.34
C MET A 25 -10.77 -5.00 -15.02
N TYR A 26 -11.06 -5.81 -16.05
CA TYR A 26 -11.52 -7.19 -15.85
C TYR A 26 -10.52 -8.03 -15.02
N ASN A 27 -9.24 -7.94 -15.36
CA ASN A 27 -8.18 -8.63 -14.61
C ASN A 27 -8.07 -8.14 -13.16
N LEU A 28 -8.23 -6.84 -12.92
CA LEU A 28 -8.22 -6.25 -11.57
C LEU A 28 -9.40 -6.75 -10.74
N ALA A 29 -10.61 -6.70 -11.28
CA ALA A 29 -11.84 -7.09 -10.58
C ALA A 29 -11.85 -8.58 -10.18
N ARG A 30 -11.20 -9.43 -10.98
CA ARG A 30 -11.13 -10.89 -10.72
C ARG A 30 -9.80 -11.33 -10.13
N MET A 31 -8.89 -10.40 -9.84
CA MET A 31 -7.58 -10.75 -9.32
C MET A 31 -7.73 -11.38 -7.94
N GLN A 32 -7.36 -12.65 -7.83
CA GLN A 32 -7.24 -13.34 -6.56
C GLN A 32 -5.79 -13.69 -6.32
N LEU A 33 -5.33 -13.40 -5.10
CA LEU A 33 -3.98 -13.74 -4.69
C LEU A 33 -3.89 -15.27 -4.56
N SER A 34 -2.90 -15.88 -5.21
CA SER A 34 -2.77 -17.34 -5.26
C SER A 34 -2.78 -17.95 -3.85
N ARG A 35 -3.63 -18.96 -3.65
CA ARG A 35 -3.74 -19.76 -2.41
C ARG A 35 -2.42 -20.45 -2.08
N ASN A 36 -1.65 -20.82 -3.12
CA ASN A 36 -0.37 -21.50 -3.02
C ASN A 36 0.81 -20.55 -2.73
N ARG A 37 0.56 -19.29 -2.32
CA ARG A 37 1.64 -18.40 -1.85
C ARG A 37 2.38 -18.98 -0.64
N ARG A 38 1.73 -19.82 0.16
CA ARG A 38 2.32 -20.40 1.39
C ARG A 38 3.09 -21.69 1.12
N SER A 39 2.72 -22.46 0.10
CA SER A 39 3.28 -23.78 -0.18
C SER A 39 4.53 -23.77 -1.08
N GLY A 40 4.89 -22.61 -1.66
CA GLY A 40 6.09 -22.47 -2.48
C GLY A 40 7.35 -22.18 -1.67
N THR A 41 8.52 -22.44 -2.24
CA THR A 41 9.82 -22.07 -1.64
C THR A 41 9.95 -20.56 -1.51
N PHE A 42 10.81 -20.06 -0.61
CA PHE A 42 11.01 -18.62 -0.43
C PHE A 42 11.39 -17.90 -1.74
N PHE A 43 12.18 -18.55 -2.61
CA PHE A 43 12.48 -18.02 -3.94
C PHE A 43 11.22 -17.92 -4.82
N GLN A 44 10.39 -18.97 -4.86
CA GLN A 44 9.14 -18.98 -5.63
C GLN A 44 8.18 -17.89 -5.14
N GLN A 45 8.09 -17.68 -3.83
CA GLN A 45 7.30 -16.61 -3.23
C GLN A 45 7.79 -15.23 -3.67
N LYS A 46 9.09 -14.95 -3.55
CA LYS A 46 9.71 -13.69 -4.00
C LYS A 46 9.52 -13.48 -5.50
N TRP A 47 9.70 -14.52 -6.32
CA TRP A 47 9.53 -14.46 -7.76
C TRP A 47 8.09 -14.15 -8.16
N ALA A 48 7.12 -14.81 -7.52
CA ALA A 48 5.71 -14.55 -7.74
C ALA A 48 5.33 -13.11 -7.35
N ALA A 49 5.77 -12.64 -6.18
CA ALA A 49 5.55 -11.28 -5.71
C ALA A 49 6.16 -10.24 -6.66
N LYS A 50 7.42 -10.43 -7.06
CA LYS A 50 8.11 -9.61 -8.06
C LYS A 50 7.33 -9.57 -9.37
N SER A 51 6.94 -10.73 -9.91
CA SER A 51 6.23 -10.83 -11.18
C SER A 51 4.89 -10.10 -11.20
N LEU A 52 4.15 -10.19 -10.09
CA LEU A 52 2.84 -9.57 -9.92
C LEU A 52 2.96 -8.05 -9.74
N THR A 53 3.83 -7.61 -8.84
CA THR A 53 3.99 -6.18 -8.51
C THR A 53 4.68 -5.38 -9.62
N ARG A 54 5.74 -5.92 -10.26
CA ARG A 54 6.34 -5.34 -11.49
C ARG A 54 5.38 -5.37 -12.67
N GLY A 55 4.31 -6.16 -12.57
CA GLY A 55 3.18 -6.11 -13.47
C GLY A 55 2.62 -4.69 -13.57
N TYR A 56 2.31 -4.12 -12.40
CA TYR A 56 1.71 -2.80 -12.26
C TYR A 56 2.77 -1.69 -12.26
N HIS A 57 3.76 -1.82 -11.38
CA HIS A 57 4.80 -0.82 -11.17
C HIS A 57 5.91 -0.98 -12.21
N GLY A 58 6.02 -0.02 -13.13
CA GLY A 58 7.13 0.07 -14.09
C GLY A 58 7.18 -1.08 -15.10
N GLY A 59 6.04 -1.56 -15.58
CA GLY A 59 5.95 -2.67 -16.54
C GLY A 59 6.58 -2.40 -17.92
N THR A 60 6.91 -1.15 -18.23
CA THR A 60 7.59 -0.70 -19.46
C THR A 60 9.10 -0.57 -19.30
N MET A 61 9.57 -0.66 -18.06
CA MET A 61 10.93 -0.34 -17.67
C MET A 61 11.79 -1.59 -17.62
N ARG A 62 13.05 -1.48 -18.02
CA ARG A 62 14.01 -2.59 -17.94
C ARG A 62 14.32 -2.89 -16.47
N GLU A 63 14.64 -4.15 -16.20
CA GLU A 63 14.88 -4.60 -14.83
C GLU A 63 16.16 -4.01 -14.24
N GLY A 64 17.24 -3.88 -15.03
CA GLY A 64 18.46 -3.23 -14.55
C GLY A 64 18.27 -1.74 -14.19
N ASP A 65 17.40 -1.02 -14.92
CA ASP A 65 17.06 0.37 -14.57
C ASP A 65 16.24 0.42 -13.28
N TRP A 66 15.36 -0.56 -13.07
CA TRP A 66 14.58 -0.70 -11.83
C TRP A 66 15.48 -0.94 -10.63
N GLU A 67 16.41 -1.88 -10.75
CA GLU A 67 17.34 -2.23 -9.68
C GLU A 67 18.19 -1.04 -9.24
N ARG A 68 18.61 -0.18 -10.18
CA ARG A 68 19.35 1.06 -9.86
C ARG A 68 18.49 2.13 -9.17
N MET A 69 17.20 2.21 -9.49
CA MET A 69 16.27 3.15 -8.85
C MET A 69 15.67 2.65 -7.54
N PHE A 70 15.75 1.35 -7.27
CA PHE A 70 15.21 0.76 -6.07
C PHE A 70 15.93 1.33 -4.83
N SER A 71 15.14 1.96 -3.95
CA SER A 71 15.63 2.48 -2.68
C SER A 71 15.24 1.54 -1.54
N ARG A 72 16.22 1.18 -0.71
CA ARG A 72 15.99 0.48 0.57
C ARG A 72 15.47 1.42 1.66
N ARG A 73 15.63 2.74 1.48
CA ARG A 73 15.14 3.76 2.42
C ARG A 73 13.66 4.00 2.15
N LEU A 74 12.82 3.50 3.06
CA LEU A 74 11.37 3.68 3.05
C LEU A 74 10.99 4.89 3.90
N LEU A 75 10.19 5.79 3.35
CA LEU A 75 9.76 7.01 4.03
C LEU A 75 8.48 6.75 4.84
N GLY A 76 8.38 7.37 6.00
CA GLY A 76 7.19 7.36 6.85
C GLY A 76 7.01 8.71 7.54
N THR A 77 5.80 8.97 8.01
CA THR A 77 5.42 10.20 8.71
C THR A 77 4.63 9.84 9.95
N VAL A 78 4.83 10.61 11.03
CA VAL A 78 4.10 10.48 12.29
C VAL A 78 3.25 11.74 12.48
N ASP A 79 2.01 11.56 12.88
CA ASP A 79 1.06 12.64 13.18
C ASP A 79 1.11 12.94 14.68
N ILE A 80 1.45 14.17 15.06
CA ILE A 80 1.57 14.61 16.45
C ILE A 80 0.68 15.84 16.64
N ASP A 81 -0.32 15.75 17.52
CA ASP A 81 -1.29 16.83 17.73
C ASP A 81 -0.66 17.97 18.56
N PRO A 82 -0.81 19.25 18.15
CA PRO A 82 -0.32 20.39 18.93
C PRO A 82 -0.87 20.48 20.35
N ALA A 83 -2.08 19.96 20.61
CA ALA A 83 -2.68 19.96 21.95
C ALA A 83 -1.89 19.07 22.93
N TYR A 84 -1.29 17.99 22.45
CA TYR A 84 -0.40 17.16 23.25
C TYR A 84 0.90 17.91 23.55
N LEU A 85 1.53 18.50 22.52
CA LEU A 85 2.78 19.27 22.64
C LEU A 85 2.66 20.50 23.56
N ALA A 86 1.48 21.12 23.63
CA ALA A 86 1.24 22.26 24.50
C ALA A 86 1.03 21.88 25.97
N ARG A 87 0.56 20.66 26.24
CA ARG A 87 0.25 20.18 27.61
C ARG A 87 1.39 19.39 28.22
N TYR A 88 2.18 18.70 27.38
CA TYR A 88 3.19 17.75 27.78
C TYR A 88 4.52 18.06 27.08
N ASP A 89 5.61 17.90 27.80
CA ASP A 89 6.98 18.07 27.30
C ASP A 89 7.63 16.74 26.89
N GLY A 90 6.94 15.61 27.08
CA GLY A 90 7.38 14.26 26.76
C GLY A 90 8.01 13.52 27.95
N SER A 91 8.17 14.16 29.11
CA SER A 91 8.71 13.51 30.32
C SER A 91 7.84 12.34 30.81
N GLU A 92 6.53 12.40 30.57
CA GLU A 92 5.58 11.34 30.94
C GLU A 92 5.80 10.04 30.17
N GLN A 93 6.38 10.10 28.96
CA GLN A 93 6.76 8.90 28.20
C GLN A 93 7.96 8.17 28.81
N ALA A 94 8.81 8.87 29.56
CA ALA A 94 9.99 8.30 30.21
C ALA A 94 9.72 7.88 31.68
N ALA A 95 8.49 8.07 32.18
CA ALA A 95 8.12 7.71 33.54
C ALA A 95 8.40 6.23 33.86
N GLY A 96 8.60 5.90 35.13
CA GLY A 96 8.93 4.55 35.57
C GLY A 96 10.41 4.23 35.36
N ARG A 97 10.72 3.25 34.50
CA ARG A 97 12.09 2.78 34.22
C ARG A 97 12.60 3.20 32.83
N GLY A 98 11.99 4.21 32.21
CA GLY A 98 12.38 4.75 30.90
C GLY A 98 11.61 4.22 29.69
N SER A 99 10.79 3.17 29.84
CA SER A 99 9.88 2.65 28.81
C SER A 99 8.46 3.21 28.90
N GLY A 100 8.22 4.14 29.82
CA GLY A 100 6.90 4.60 30.22
C GLY A 100 6.34 3.82 31.41
N ARG A 101 5.27 4.36 32.00
CA ARG A 101 4.53 3.73 33.08
C ARG A 101 3.71 2.56 32.54
N ASP A 102 3.68 1.44 33.26
CA ASP A 102 2.91 0.26 32.86
C ASP A 102 1.41 0.59 32.73
N LEU A 103 0.76 -0.04 31.74
CA LEU A 103 -0.67 0.11 31.52
C LEU A 103 -1.44 -0.78 32.51
N ASP A 104 -1.89 -0.20 33.61
CA ASP A 104 -2.84 -0.83 34.53
C ASP A 104 -4.26 -0.32 34.25
N PRO A 105 -5.21 -1.19 33.84
CA PRO A 105 -6.61 -0.82 33.61
C PRO A 105 -7.32 -0.20 34.82
N ASN A 106 -6.84 -0.46 36.04
CA ASN A 106 -7.42 0.06 37.29
C ASN A 106 -6.70 1.32 37.80
N ASP A 107 -5.70 1.84 37.09
CA ASP A 107 -5.00 3.06 37.50
C ASP A 107 -5.93 4.28 37.35
N PRO A 108 -6.16 5.06 38.43
CA PRO A 108 -6.94 6.29 38.34
C PRO A 108 -6.28 7.37 37.46
N ARG A 109 -5.00 7.22 37.11
CA ARG A 109 -4.27 8.14 36.22
C ARG A 109 -3.56 7.36 35.10
N PRO A 110 -4.28 7.02 34.01
CA PRO A 110 -3.70 6.23 32.93
C PRO A 110 -2.52 6.96 32.27
N ALA A 111 -1.54 6.18 31.79
CA ALA A 111 -0.44 6.72 31.01
C ALA A 111 -0.97 7.44 29.77
N VAL A 112 -0.53 8.69 29.60
CA VAL A 112 -0.88 9.53 28.46
C VAL A 112 0.10 9.24 27.34
N SER A 113 -0.37 9.13 26.10
CA SER A 113 0.46 8.95 24.91
C SER A 113 0.04 9.90 23.80
N ALA A 114 1.00 10.37 23.00
CA ALA A 114 0.75 11.23 21.84
C ALA A 114 -0.31 10.63 20.88
N ASP A 115 -0.35 9.30 20.75
CA ASP A 115 -1.30 8.58 19.90
C ASP A 115 -2.76 8.81 20.30
N GLN A 116 -3.02 9.05 21.59
CA GLN A 116 -4.37 9.31 22.10
C GLN A 116 -4.92 10.64 21.57
N PHE A 117 -4.04 11.61 21.28
CA PHE A 117 -4.41 12.92 20.76
C PHE A 117 -4.50 12.93 19.22
N SER A 118 -3.80 12.04 18.52
CA SER A 118 -3.79 12.02 17.06
C SER A 118 -5.19 11.76 16.48
N LYS A 119 -5.69 12.73 15.72
CA LYS A 119 -6.99 12.63 15.03
C LYS A 119 -6.97 11.53 13.97
N SER A 120 -5.88 11.44 13.20
CA SER A 120 -5.75 10.46 12.12
C SER A 120 -5.65 9.02 12.65
N TRP A 121 -4.91 8.84 13.76
CA TRP A 121 -4.79 7.55 14.43
C TRP A 121 -6.13 7.08 15.01
N ASN A 122 -6.83 7.96 15.72
CA ASN A 122 -8.16 7.66 16.28
C ASN A 122 -9.18 7.34 15.18
N ALA A 123 -9.17 8.09 14.06
CA ALA A 123 -10.04 7.82 12.92
C ALA A 123 -9.74 6.45 12.27
N ARG A 124 -8.46 6.09 12.15
CA ARG A 124 -8.02 4.78 11.66
C ARG A 124 -8.51 3.66 12.59
N ARG A 125 -8.31 3.81 13.90
CA ARG A 125 -8.74 2.83 14.90
C ARG A 125 -10.25 2.57 14.86
N ARG A 126 -11.05 3.64 14.80
CA ARG A 126 -12.51 3.56 14.65
C ARG A 126 -12.94 2.82 13.39
N ARG A 127 -12.25 3.02 12.26
CA ARG A 127 -12.54 2.26 11.03
C ARG A 127 -12.33 0.77 11.23
N PHE A 128 -11.23 0.37 11.86
CA PHE A 128 -10.97 -1.04 12.15
C PHE A 128 -11.98 -1.64 13.12
N GLU A 129 -12.36 -0.91 14.17
CA GLU A 129 -13.43 -1.33 15.10
C GLU A 129 -14.77 -1.54 14.35
N ASN A 130 -15.13 -0.63 13.46
CA ASN A 130 -16.34 -0.74 12.63
C ASN A 130 -16.28 -1.92 11.65
N GLU A 131 -15.14 -2.14 10.99
CA GLU A 131 -14.92 -3.28 10.09
C GLU A 131 -15.05 -4.62 10.85
N ALA A 132 -14.42 -4.73 12.03
CA ALA A 132 -14.51 -5.91 12.88
C ALA A 132 -15.96 -6.17 13.37
N ASN A 133 -16.70 -5.11 13.70
CA ASN A 133 -18.12 -5.23 14.06
C ASN A 133 -18.98 -5.64 12.85
N SER A 134 -18.70 -5.13 11.65
CA SER A 134 -19.36 -5.52 10.40
C SER A 134 -19.14 -7.01 10.10
N GLU A 135 -17.89 -7.49 10.24
CA GLU A 135 -17.53 -8.90 10.08
C GLU A 135 -18.28 -9.80 11.06
N ARG A 136 -18.36 -9.42 12.35
CA ARG A 136 -19.13 -10.13 13.38
C ARG A 136 -20.64 -10.16 13.08
N SER A 137 -21.18 -9.07 12.51
CA SER A 137 -22.61 -8.98 12.16
C SER A 137 -22.98 -9.72 10.86
N GLY A 138 -22.00 -10.22 10.09
CA GLY A 138 -22.24 -10.86 8.80
C GLY A 138 -22.71 -9.91 7.69
N THR A 139 -22.72 -8.60 7.94
CA THR A 139 -23.10 -7.56 6.98
C THR A 139 -21.88 -7.21 6.13
N PHE A 140 -21.85 -7.63 4.88
CA PHE A 140 -20.75 -7.33 3.95
C PHE A 140 -21.25 -6.46 2.79
N HIS A 141 -20.60 -5.32 2.56
CA HIS A 141 -20.93 -4.44 1.43
C HIS A 141 -20.47 -4.98 0.05
N HIS A 142 -19.76 -6.12 -0.01
CA HIS A 142 -19.32 -6.75 -1.26
C HIS A 142 -19.29 -8.29 -1.17
N ILE A 143 -19.79 -8.96 -2.20
CA ILE A 143 -19.99 -10.43 -2.29
C ILE A 143 -18.67 -11.21 -2.14
N SER A 144 -17.52 -10.63 -2.49
CA SER A 144 -16.22 -11.31 -2.44
C SER A 144 -15.55 -11.33 -1.06
N ALA A 145 -15.92 -10.44 -0.13
CA ALA A 145 -15.35 -10.42 1.22
C ALA A 145 -15.69 -11.70 2.00
N LYS A 146 -16.94 -12.14 1.89
CA LYS A 146 -17.48 -13.30 2.61
C LYS A 146 -16.65 -14.57 2.40
N ARG A 147 -16.09 -14.75 1.19
CA ARG A 147 -15.36 -15.97 0.81
C ARG A 147 -13.92 -16.06 1.36
N VAL A 148 -13.33 -14.95 1.77
CA VAL A 148 -11.95 -14.91 2.30
C VAL A 148 -11.92 -15.21 3.80
N VAL A 149 -12.97 -14.81 4.53
CA VAL A 149 -13.05 -14.91 6.00
C VAL A 149 -13.22 -16.36 6.48
N GLU A 150 -13.95 -17.20 5.75
CA GLU A 150 -14.37 -18.55 6.19
C GLU A 150 -13.25 -19.60 6.37
N ASN A 151 -12.00 -19.37 5.93
CA ASN A 151 -11.01 -20.44 5.79
C ASN A 151 -9.62 -20.20 6.44
N ASP A 152 -9.40 -19.11 7.18
CA ASP A 152 -8.02 -18.68 7.55
C ASP A 152 -7.92 -18.01 8.96
N ASP A 153 -8.43 -18.64 10.01
CA ASP A 153 -8.54 -18.05 11.38
C ASP A 153 -7.21 -17.61 12.02
N ILE A 154 -6.09 -18.27 11.71
CA ILE A 154 -4.75 -17.93 12.26
C ILE A 154 -4.19 -16.64 11.61
N TRP A 155 -4.58 -16.36 10.37
CA TRP A 155 -4.11 -15.19 9.62
C TRP A 155 -4.89 -13.92 9.97
N ILE A 156 -6.15 -14.05 10.42
CA ILE A 156 -6.98 -12.92 10.83
C ILE A 156 -6.38 -12.23 12.08
N LYS A 157 -5.94 -13.00 13.09
CA LYS A 157 -5.37 -12.45 14.33
C LYS A 157 -4.00 -11.74 14.15
N THR A 158 -3.17 -12.23 13.23
CA THR A 158 -1.86 -11.61 12.92
C THR A 158 -2.01 -10.39 12.00
N ASN A 159 -3.03 -10.36 11.15
CA ASN A 159 -3.35 -9.19 10.34
C ASN A 159 -3.75 -7.98 11.17
N ASP A 160 -4.45 -8.15 12.28
CA ASP A 160 -4.97 -6.97 13.00
C ASP A 160 -3.84 -6.11 13.56
N VAL A 161 -2.76 -6.73 14.03
CA VAL A 161 -1.52 -6.02 14.39
C VAL A 161 -0.90 -5.38 13.15
N ALA A 162 -0.77 -6.13 12.04
CA ALA A 162 -0.20 -5.61 10.80
C ALA A 162 -1.04 -4.47 10.16
N LYS A 163 -2.35 -4.44 10.37
CA LYS A 163 -3.28 -3.39 9.93
C LYS A 163 -3.07 -2.11 10.73
N GLN A 164 -2.70 -2.21 12.01
CA GLN A 164 -2.41 -1.06 12.86
C GLN A 164 -1.04 -0.44 12.55
N MET A 165 -0.07 -1.22 12.08
CA MET A 165 1.26 -0.75 11.75
C MET A 165 1.29 0.16 10.50
N THR A 166 2.21 1.12 10.49
CA THR A 166 2.52 1.90 9.29
C THR A 166 3.02 0.97 8.18
N PRO A 167 2.38 0.94 6.99
CA PRO A 167 2.66 -0.07 5.97
C PRO A 167 3.88 0.29 5.11
N TYR A 168 5.08 0.26 5.70
CA TYR A 168 6.34 0.62 5.02
C TYR A 168 6.55 -0.16 3.71
N MET A 169 6.17 -1.44 3.68
CA MET A 169 6.35 -2.29 2.50
C MET A 169 5.51 -1.83 1.29
N GLN A 170 4.48 -1.00 1.47
CA GLN A 170 3.78 -0.40 0.32
C GLN A 170 4.62 0.67 -0.39
N MET A 171 5.66 1.20 0.26
CA MET A 171 6.58 2.19 -0.31
C MET A 171 7.68 1.59 -1.19
N THR A 172 7.71 0.26 -1.40
CA THR A 172 8.71 -0.42 -2.24
C THR A 172 8.88 0.23 -3.62
N TYR A 173 7.80 0.73 -4.21
CA TYR A 173 7.78 1.34 -5.54
C TYR A 173 7.70 2.87 -5.52
N ALA A 174 7.83 3.52 -4.36
CA ALA A 174 7.76 4.98 -4.22
C ALA A 174 8.73 5.74 -5.14
N PRO A 175 9.97 5.27 -5.41
CA PRO A 175 10.86 5.96 -6.35
C PRO A 175 10.30 6.10 -7.78
N LEU A 176 9.45 5.16 -8.24
CA LEU A 176 8.83 5.24 -9.57
C LEU A 176 7.83 6.39 -9.69
N GLU A 177 7.19 6.78 -8.59
CA GLU A 177 6.20 7.86 -8.60
C GLU A 177 6.86 9.23 -8.86
N ARG A 178 8.20 9.35 -8.74
CA ARG A 178 8.95 10.56 -9.12
C ARG A 178 9.16 10.71 -10.63
N ARG A 179 8.86 9.69 -11.43
CA ARG A 179 9.04 9.74 -12.89
C ARG A 179 7.90 10.54 -13.52
N LEU A 180 8.24 11.38 -14.50
CA LEU A 180 7.30 12.31 -15.13
C LEU A 180 6.08 11.60 -15.73
N GLU A 181 6.28 10.50 -16.46
CA GLU A 181 5.19 9.75 -17.07
C GLU A 181 4.25 9.07 -16.05
N VAL A 182 4.77 8.74 -14.85
CA VAL A 182 3.96 8.17 -13.77
C VAL A 182 3.14 9.28 -13.12
N ALA A 183 3.75 10.44 -12.84
CA ALA A 183 3.06 11.60 -12.30
C ALA A 183 1.89 12.06 -13.20
N ILE A 184 2.09 12.13 -14.52
CA ILE A 184 1.04 12.46 -15.50
C ILE A 184 -0.12 11.46 -15.43
N PHE A 185 0.19 10.16 -15.35
CA PHE A 185 -0.84 9.12 -15.21
C PHE A 185 -1.60 9.23 -13.88
N ARG A 186 -0.90 9.51 -12.76
CA ARG A 186 -1.54 9.73 -11.45
C ARG A 186 -2.42 10.97 -11.42
N ALA A 187 -2.07 12.01 -12.18
CA ALA A 187 -2.87 13.21 -12.37
C ALA A 187 -4.07 13.03 -13.33
N MET A 188 -4.31 11.81 -13.84
CA MET A 188 -5.42 11.48 -14.75
C MET A 188 -5.37 12.19 -16.11
N PHE A 189 -4.21 12.74 -16.51
CA PHE A 189 -4.02 13.36 -17.83
C PHE A 189 -3.75 12.35 -18.96
N ALA A 190 -3.43 11.10 -18.61
CA ALA A 190 -3.25 10.03 -19.57
C ALA A 190 -3.95 8.75 -19.09
N SER A 191 -4.51 7.98 -20.02
CA SER A 191 -5.18 6.70 -19.74
C SER A 191 -4.21 5.56 -19.36
N SER A 192 -2.91 5.75 -19.59
CA SER A 192 -1.85 4.80 -19.22
C SER A 192 -0.48 5.47 -19.14
N THR A 193 0.46 4.84 -18.44
CA THR A 193 1.86 5.32 -18.38
C THR A 193 2.59 5.24 -19.73
N LEU A 194 2.18 4.32 -20.61
CA LEU A 194 2.70 4.26 -21.97
C LEU A 194 2.27 5.48 -22.80
N GLN A 195 1.00 5.88 -22.68
CA GLN A 195 0.48 7.08 -23.33
C GLN A 195 1.13 8.33 -22.76
N ALA A 196 1.24 8.44 -21.43
CA ALA A 196 1.93 9.55 -20.77
C ALA A 196 3.38 9.70 -21.28
N ARG A 197 4.10 8.58 -21.43
CA ARG A 197 5.46 8.60 -22.00
C ARG A 197 5.48 9.11 -23.44
N GLN A 198 4.49 8.78 -24.26
CA GLN A 198 4.39 9.33 -25.62
C GLN A 198 4.17 10.84 -25.60
N PHE A 199 3.33 11.36 -24.70
CA PHE A 199 3.14 12.80 -24.54
C PHE A 199 4.46 13.52 -24.21
N CYS A 200 5.28 12.96 -23.31
CA CYS A 200 6.61 13.51 -23.03
C CYS A 200 7.53 13.47 -24.27
N ILE A 201 7.58 12.34 -24.98
CA ILE A 201 8.45 12.18 -26.17
C ILE A 201 8.06 13.14 -27.30
N HIS A 202 6.76 13.38 -27.47
CA HIS A 202 6.24 14.28 -28.49
C HIS A 202 6.28 15.77 -28.08
N GLY A 203 6.79 16.10 -26.89
CA GLY A 203 6.89 17.50 -26.43
C GLY A 203 5.55 18.13 -26.08
N ALA A 204 4.57 17.34 -25.63
CA ALA A 204 3.26 17.84 -25.22
C ALA A 204 3.18 18.22 -23.73
N VAL A 205 4.25 17.98 -22.96
CA VAL A 205 4.32 18.19 -21.50
C VAL A 205 5.34 19.26 -21.19
N ARG A 206 5.06 20.12 -20.22
CA ARG A 206 6.00 21.12 -19.69
C ARG A 206 6.12 20.98 -18.19
N VAL A 207 7.33 21.14 -17.65
CA VAL A 207 7.60 21.14 -16.21
C VAL A 207 8.23 22.47 -15.84
N ASN A 208 7.65 23.17 -14.86
CA ASN A 208 8.10 24.49 -14.42
C ASN A 208 8.22 25.52 -15.57
N GLY A 209 7.28 25.47 -16.53
CA GLY A 209 7.28 26.37 -17.70
C GLY A 209 8.25 25.99 -18.82
N GLN A 210 9.15 25.03 -18.59
CA GLN A 210 10.09 24.52 -19.58
C GLN A 210 9.53 23.25 -20.25
N LEU A 211 9.86 23.07 -21.53
CA LEU A 211 9.53 21.85 -22.27
C LEU A 211 10.35 20.67 -21.75
#